data_AF-A0A257JB74-F1
#
_entry.id   AF-A0A257JB74-F1
#
_cell.length_a   1.000
_cell.length_b   1.000
_cell.length_c   1.000
_cell.angle_alpha   90.00
_cell.angle_beta   90.00
_cell.angle_gamma   90.00
#
_symmetry.space_group_name_H-M   'P 1'
#
loop_
_entity.id
_entity.type
_entity.pdbx_description
1 polymer ?
#
loop_
_entity_poly.entity_id
_entity_poly.type
_entity_poly.pdbx_seq_one_letter_code
_entity_poly.pdbx_strand_id
1 'polypeptide(L)' 'MAYRKGQGSGLSPAASITQEIIARLEAGTKPWIKPWRGVPVSRPLRACGIPYRGMNVFWLWMVADM' A
#
# COMPACT_ATOMS: atom_id res chain seq x y z
N MET A 1 13.24 -8.45 29.78
CA MET A 1 13.10 -7.34 28.82
C MET A 1 11.64 -7.24 28.39
N ALA A 2 10.88 -6.31 28.97
CA ALA A 2 9.45 -6.16 28.65
C ALA A 2 9.29 -5.31 27.39
N TYR A 3 8.63 -5.86 26.35
CA TYR A 3 8.28 -5.11 25.15
C TYR A 3 7.24 -4.04 25.50
N ARG A 4 7.67 -2.78 25.62
CA ARG A 4 6.76 -1.64 25.68
C ARG A 4 6.13 -1.45 24.31
N LYS A 5 4.88 -1.88 24.15
CA LYS A 5 4.04 -1.50 23.02
C LYS A 5 3.81 0.01 23.11
N GLY A 6 4.59 0.79 22.37
CA GLY A 6 4.42 2.23 22.28
C GLY A 6 3.00 2.55 21.84
N GLN A 7 2.22 3.20 22.71
CA GLN A 7 0.99 3.85 22.31
C GLN A 7 1.37 5.07 21.47
N GLY A 8 1.40 4.90 20.15
CA GLY A 8 1.49 6.02 19.22
C GLY A 8 0.11 6.70 19.18
N SER A 9 0.03 7.95 19.65
CA SER A 9 -1.16 8.79 19.63
C SER A 9 -1.46 9.35 18.23
N GLY A 10 -1.48 8.48 17.22
CA GLY A 10 -1.79 8.79 15.83
C GLY A 10 -2.42 7.59 15.13
N LEU A 11 -3.17 7.83 14.05
CA LEU A 11 -3.74 6.76 13.23
C LEU A 11 -2.65 5.76 12.88
N SER A 12 -2.87 4.48 13.19
CA SER A 12 -1.92 3.43 12.82
C SER A 12 -1.71 3.45 11.29
N PRO A 13 -0.51 3.14 10.79
CA PRO A 13 -0.29 3.05 9.34
C PRO A 13 -1.29 2.12 8.65
N ALA A 14 -1.68 1.03 9.31
CA ALA A 14 -2.72 0.15 8.82
C ALA A 14 -4.07 0.87 8.66
N ALA A 15 -4.48 1.67 9.66
CA ALA A 15 -5.71 2.45 9.60
C ALA A 15 -5.71 3.48 8.45
N SER A 16 -4.59 4.19 8.24
CA SER A 16 -4.46 5.13 7.12
C SER A 16 -4.59 4.43 5.77
N ILE A 17 -3.92 3.29 5.58
CA ILE A 17 -4.01 2.50 4.35
C ILE A 17 -5.45 2.01 4.13
N THR A 18 -6.10 1.52 5.19
CA THR A 18 -7.50 1.07 5.11
C THR A 18 -8.44 2.20 4.70
N GLN A 19 -8.29 3.40 5.26
CA GLN A 19 -9.12 4.57 4.91
C GLN A 19 -8.97 4.95 3.43
N GLU A 20 -7.74 4.98 2.91
CA GLU A 20 -7.48 5.25 1.49
C GLU A 20 -8.12 4.21 0.56
N ILE A 21 -8.10 2.93 0.97
CA ILE A 21 -8.74 1.86 0.19
C ILE A 21 -10.25 2.06 0.16
N ILE A 22 -10.86 2.37 1.31
CA ILE A 22 -12.30 2.64 1.40
C ILE A 22 -12.67 3.82 0.50
N ALA A 23 -11.93 4.93 0.57
CA ALA A 23 -12.20 6.12 -0.26
C ALA A 23 -12.17 5.81 -1.77
N ARG A 24 -11.20 5.01 -2.24
CA ARG A 24 -11.13 4.61 -3.67
C ARG A 24 -12.25 3.65 -4.08
N LEU A 25 -12.69 2.79 -3.17
CA LEU A 25 -13.85 1.92 -3.40
C LEU A 25 -15.14 2.71 -3.48
N GLU A 26 -15.32 3.72 -2.61
CA GLU A 26 -16.45 4.64 -2.65
C GLU A 26 -16.47 5.46 -3.95
N ALA A 27 -15.30 5.80 -4.50
CA ALA A 27 -15.16 6.39 -5.83
C ALA A 27 -15.46 5.42 -7.00
N GLY A 28 -15.85 4.17 -6.72
CA GLY A 28 -16.21 3.15 -7.71
C GLY A 28 -15.01 2.49 -8.40
N THR A 29 -13.79 2.73 -7.90
CA THR A 29 -12.58 2.12 -8.46
C THR A 29 -12.20 0.87 -7.68
N LYS A 30 -11.71 -0.16 -8.36
CA LYS A 30 -11.10 -1.34 -7.72
C LYS A 30 -9.59 -1.12 -7.68
N PRO A 31 -9.02 -0.61 -6.58
CA PRO A 31 -7.65 -0.12 -6.59
C PRO A 31 -6.61 -1.21 -6.89
N TRP A 32 -6.92 -2.48 -6.61
CA TRP A 32 -6.05 -3.63 -6.90
C TRP A 32 -6.13 -4.16 -8.33
N ILE A 33 -7.04 -3.63 -9.15
CA ILE A 33 -7.17 -3.96 -10.57
C ILE A 33 -6.61 -2.80 -11.37
N LYS A 34 -5.32 -2.85 -11.67
CA LYS A 34 -4.71 -1.96 -12.66
C LYS A 34 -5.00 -2.48 -14.08
N PRO A 35 -5.24 -1.59 -15.06
CA PRO A 35 -5.65 -1.97 -16.42
C PRO A 35 -4.46 -2.41 -17.31
N TRP A 36 -3.60 -3.31 -16.82
CA TRP A 36 -2.41 -3.71 -17.56
C TRP A 36 -2.79 -4.57 -18.78
N ARG A 37 -2.72 -3.99 -19.98
CA ARG A 37 -2.56 -4.74 -21.24
C ARG A 37 -1.16 -4.44 -21.79
N GLY A 38 -0.30 -5.46 -21.86
CA GLY A 38 0.92 -5.43 -22.67
C GLY A 38 2.23 -4.93 -22.04
N VAL A 39 2.29 -4.61 -20.73
CA VAL A 39 3.53 -4.16 -20.08
C VAL A 39 3.93 -5.13 -18.95
N PRO A 40 5.20 -5.55 -18.84
CA PRO A 40 5.63 -6.39 -17.73
C PRO A 40 5.45 -5.63 -16.40
N VAL A 41 4.60 -6.16 -15.53
CA VAL A 41 4.34 -5.59 -14.22
C VAL A 41 5.54 -5.88 -13.31
N SER A 42 6.40 -4.89 -13.09
CA SER A 42 7.48 -4.99 -12.11
C SER A 42 6.98 -4.59 -10.72
N ARG A 43 7.41 -5.35 -9.70
CA ARG A 43 7.12 -5.01 -8.31
C ARG A 43 7.96 -3.80 -7.91
N PRO A 44 7.41 -2.85 -7.12
CA PRO A 44 8.21 -1.76 -6.57
C PRO A 44 9.42 -2.34 -5.82
N LEU A 45 10.58 -1.73 -6.04
CA LEU A 45 11.83 -2.14 -5.41
C LEU A 45 12.13 -1.23 -4.23
N ARG A 46 12.71 -1.79 -3.17
CA ARG A 46 13.34 -1.00 -2.11
C ARG A 46 14.67 -0.43 -2.60
N ALA A 47 15.26 0.49 -1.84
CA ALA A 47 16.52 1.16 -2.20
C ALA A 47 17.69 0.21 -2.50
N CYS A 48 17.69 -1.02 -1.98
CA CYS A 48 18.72 -2.01 -2.28
C CYS A 48 18.38 -2.93 -3.48
N GLY A 49 17.32 -2.66 -4.22
CA GLY A 49 16.89 -3.45 -5.38
C GLY A 49 16.02 -4.68 -5.08
N ILE A 50 15.66 -4.97 -3.83
CA ILE A 50 14.80 -6.11 -3.50
C ILE A 50 13.31 -5.74 -3.67
N PRO A 51 12.48 -6.57 -4.31
CA PRO A 51 11.06 -6.28 -4.47
C PRO A 51 10.31 -6.30 -3.14
N TYR A 52 9.38 -5.35 -2.97
CA TYR A 52 8.43 -5.39 -1.86
C TYR A 52 7.49 -6.60 -1.98
N ARG A 53 6.87 -6.98 -0.85
CA ARG A 53 5.95 -8.13 -0.74
C ARG A 53 4.69 -7.74 0.04
N GLY A 54 3.61 -8.48 -0.18
CA GLY A 54 2.34 -8.30 0.52
C GLY A 54 1.72 -6.93 0.29
N MET A 55 1.11 -6.38 1.33
CA MET A 55 0.35 -5.13 1.27
C MET A 55 1.16 -3.93 0.78
N ASN A 56 2.47 -3.91 1.05
CA ASN A 56 3.34 -2.80 0.64
C ASN A 56 3.44 -2.66 -0.88
N VAL A 57 3.33 -3.74 -1.65
CA VAL A 57 3.33 -3.67 -3.12
C VAL A 57 2.12 -2.88 -3.60
N PHE A 58 0.96 -3.23 -3.05
CA PHE A 58 -0.31 -2.63 -3.39
C PHE A 58 -0.38 -1.16 -2.96
N TRP A 59 0.04 -0.87 -1.74
CA TRP A 59 0.13 0.50 -1.23
C TRP A 59 1.05 1.38 -2.08
N LEU A 60 2.24 0.89 -2.43
CA LEU A 60 3.20 1.66 -3.25
C LEU A 60 2.68 1.90 -4.67
N TRP A 61 1.94 0.95 -5.25
CA TRP A 61 1.25 1.20 -6.53
C TRP A 61 0.14 2.23 -6.42
N MET A 62 -0.59 2.25 -5.30
CA MET A 62 -1.62 3.26 -5.06
C MET A 62 -1.03 4.67 -4.91
N VAL A 63 0.09 4.79 -4.21
CA VAL A 63 0.82 6.06 -4.01
C VAL A 63 1.41 6.55 -5.33
N ALA A 64 1.94 5.66 -6.16
CA ALA A 64 2.49 6.05 -7.47
C ALA A 64 1.42 6.46 -8.51
N ASP A 65 0.14 6.16 -8.23
CA ASP A 65 -1.01 6.50 -9.08
C ASP A 65 -1.66 7.83 -8.69
N MET A 66 -1.35 8.35 -7.49
CA MET A 66 -1.78 9.66 -6.99
C MET A 66 -0.89 10.76 -7.56
#